data_AF-A0A661AGY3-F1
#
_entry.id   AF-A0A661AGY3-F1
#
_cell.length_a   1.000
_cell.length_b   1.000
_cell.length_c   1.000
_cell.angle_alpha   90.00
_cell.angle_beta   90.00
_cell.angle_gamma   90.00
#
_symmetry.space_group_name_H-M   'P 1'
#
loop_
_entity.id
_entity.type
_entity.pdbx_description
1 polymer ?
#
loop_
_entity_poly.entity_id
_entity_poly.type
_entity_poly.pdbx_seq_one_letter_code
_entity_poly.pdbx_strand_id
1 'polypeptide(L)' 'ENKIHQIYSHLQAGQKYGMITMNQSLYQLYMSRQISLENALSYSRNPEELEKMIEQKSMVVR' A
#
# COMPACT_ATOMS: atom_id res chain seq x y z
N GLU A 1 -0.74 -17.90 -12.04
CA GLU A 1 -1.22 -16.62 -11.50
C GLU A 1 -2.06 -16.72 -10.21
N ASN A 2 -2.75 -17.83 -9.91
CA ASN A 2 -3.62 -17.97 -8.72
C ASN A 2 -2.97 -18.03 -7.31
N LYS A 3 -1.65 -17.91 -7.17
CA LYS A 3 -0.97 -18.00 -5.86
C LYS A 3 -0.48 -16.66 -5.31
N ILE A 4 -0.43 -15.61 -6.14
CA ILE A 4 0.04 -14.28 -5.72
C ILE A 4 -0.99 -13.61 -4.79
N HIS A 5 -2.28 -13.77 -5.09
CA HIS A 5 -3.36 -13.27 -4.25
C HIS A 5 -3.39 -13.91 -2.86
N GLN A 6 -3.05 -15.21 -2.75
CA GLN A 6 -3.02 -15.92 -1.46
C GLN A 6 -1.95 -15.33 -0.53
N ILE A 7 -0.79 -14.94 -1.06
CA ILE A 7 0.27 -14.27 -0.28
C ILE A 7 -0.22 -12.93 0.25
N TYR A 8 -1.02 -12.19 -0.54
CA TYR A 8 -1.59 -10.91 -0.13
C TYR A 8 -2.51 -11.06 1.10
N SER A 9 -3.38 -12.08 1.09
CA SER A 9 -4.24 -12.39 2.23
C SER A 9 -3.45 -12.78 3.47
N HIS A 10 -2.36 -13.54 3.31
CA HIS A 10 -1.48 -13.90 4.43
C HIS A 10 -0.73 -12.68 5.01
N LEU A 11 -0.23 -11.78 4.16
CA LEU A 11 0.41 -10.54 4.59
C LEU A 11 -0.58 -9.62 5.32
N GLN A 12 -1.81 -9.49 4.82
CA GLN A 12 -2.86 -8.71 5.46
C GLN A 12 -3.26 -9.31 6.82
N ALA A 13 -3.39 -10.63 6.92
CA ALA A 13 -3.64 -11.32 8.20
C ALA A 13 -2.45 -11.21 9.17
N GLY A 14 -1.23 -11.14 8.64
CA GLY A 14 0.02 -10.97 9.37
C GLY A 14 0.34 -9.52 9.75
N GLN A 15 -0.49 -8.55 9.35
CA GLN A 15 -0.24 -7.14 9.66
C GLN A 15 -0.17 -6.88 11.18
N LYS A 16 -0.95 -7.62 11.96
CA LYS A 16 -0.89 -7.59 13.43
C LYS A 16 0.46 -8.08 14.01
N TYR A 17 1.25 -8.80 13.22
CA TYR A 17 2.58 -9.27 13.56
C TYR A 17 3.70 -8.46 12.86
N GLY A 18 3.35 -7.30 12.30
CA GLY A 18 4.33 -6.42 11.65
C GLY A 18 4.62 -6.75 10.19
N MET A 19 3.86 -7.66 9.56
CA MET A 19 3.97 -7.84 8.12
C MET A 19 3.44 -6.59 7.39
N ILE A 20 4.15 -6.17 6.36
CA ILE A 20 3.78 -5.04 5.52
C ILE A 20 3.73 -5.46 4.06
N THR A 21 2.73 -4.98 3.33
CA THR A 21 2.69 -5.13 1.86
C THR A 21 3.54 -4.05 1.20
N MET A 22 3.89 -4.28 -0.07
CA MET A 22 4.63 -3.27 -0.85
C MET A 22 3.86 -1.96 -0.96
N ASN A 23 2.54 -2.02 -1.18
CA ASN A 23 1.68 -0.83 -1.23
C ASN A 23 1.60 -0.10 0.11
N GLN A 24 1.62 -0.82 1.24
CA GLN A 24 1.71 -0.19 2.56
C GLN A 24 3.03 0.54 2.77
N SER A 25 4.16 -0.03 2.32
CA SER A 25 5.47 0.63 2.37
C SER A 25 5.50 1.88 1.48
N LEU A 26 5.05 1.78 0.22
CA LEU A 26 4.97 2.91 -0.71
C LEU A 26 4.06 4.02 -0.18
N TYR A 27 2.93 3.65 0.42
CA TYR A 27 2.02 4.58 1.08
C TYR A 27 2.72 5.34 2.22
N GLN A 28 3.46 4.65 3.09
CA GLN A 28 4.20 5.29 4.19
C GLN A 28 5.28 6.25 3.67
N LEU A 29 6.03 5.84 2.64
CA LEU A 29 7.04 6.70 2.00
C LEU A 29 6.42 7.96 1.38
N TYR A 30 5.25 7.82 0.74
CA TYR A 30 4.54 8.96 0.17
C TYR A 30 3.98 9.90 1.26
N MET A 31 3.33 9.36 2.30
CA MET A 31 2.81 10.15 3.42
C MET A 31 3.91 10.88 4.21
N SER A 32 5.10 10.27 4.33
CA SER A 32 6.28 10.90 4.92
C SER A 32 7.03 11.84 3.96
N ARG A 33 6.49 12.06 2.75
CA ARG A 33 7.03 12.95 1.70
C ARG A 33 8.45 12.56 1.26
N GLN A 34 8.83 11.29 1.39
CA GLN A 34 10.12 10.79 0.91
C GLN A 34 10.10 10.50 -0.60
N ILE A 35 8.92 10.24 -1.17
CA ILE A 35 8.71 10.01 -2.60
C ILE A 35 7.52 10.83 -3.12
N SER A 36 7.49 11.11 -4.42
CA SER A 36 6.34 11.71 -5.10
C SER A 36 5.22 10.68 -5.30
N LEU A 37 3.98 11.15 -5.50
CA LEU A 37 2.85 10.29 -5.84
C LEU A 37 3.10 9.51 -7.13
N GLU A 38 3.62 10.18 -8.16
CA GLU A 38 3.99 9.57 -9.45
C GLU A 38 5.01 8.43 -9.28
N ASN A 39 6.03 8.63 -8.44
CA ASN A 39 6.98 7.57 -8.12
C ASN A 39 6.28 6.43 -7.39
N ALA A 40 5.47 6.72 -6.37
CA ALA A 40 4.76 5.67 -5.64
C ALA A 40 3.86 4.81 -6.55
N LEU A 41 3.18 5.44 -7.51
CA LEU A 41 2.29 4.75 -8.47
C LEU A 41 3.07 3.95 -9.51
N SER A 42 4.18 4.47 -10.04
CA SER A 42 4.99 3.76 -11.04
C SER A 42 5.70 2.52 -10.50
N TYR A 43 6.05 2.49 -9.21
CA TYR A 43 6.65 1.33 -8.56
C TYR A 43 5.62 0.34 -7.98
N SER A 44 4.34 0.72 -7.90
CA SER A 44 3.29 -0.15 -7.40
C SER A 44 2.93 -1.24 -8.41
N ARG A 45 2.80 -2.49 -7.94
CA ARG A 45 2.22 -3.59 -8.75
C ARG A 45 0.71 -3.48 -8.89
N ASN A 46 0.07 -2.67 -8.05
CA ASN A 46 -1.36 -2.42 -8.08
C ASN A 46 -1.62 -0.94 -7.74
N PRO A 47 -1.49 -0.02 -8.72
CA PRO A 47 -1.63 1.42 -8.50
C PRO A 47 -3.01 1.81 -7.96
N GLU A 48 -4.07 1.18 -8.44
CA GLU A 48 -5.46 1.46 -8.03
C GLU A 48 -5.69 1.20 -6.53
N GLU A 49 -5.08 0.15 -5.98
CA GLU A 49 -5.15 -0.12 -4.55
C GLU A 49 -4.38 0.93 -3.74
N LEU A 50 -3.21 1.36 -4.22
CA LEU A 50 -2.41 2.39 -3.58
C LEU A 50 -3.16 3.74 -3.57
N GLU A 51 -3.83 4.11 -4.66
CA GLU A 51 -4.68 5.30 -4.71
C GLU A 51 -5.83 5.23 -3.71
N LYS A 52 -6.54 4.09 -3.64
CA LYS A 52 -7.60 3.87 -2.64
C LYS A 52 -7.08 4.02 -1.22
N MET A 53 -5.88 3.50 -0.91
CA MET A 53 -5.26 3.65 0.41
C MET A 53 -4.98 5.11 0.76
N ILE A 54 -4.50 5.89 -0.22
CA ILE A 54 -4.24 7.33 -0.06
C ILE A 54 -5.53 8.10 0.17
N GLU A 55 -6.55 7.84 -0.65
CA GLU A 55 -7.86 8.50 -0.58
C GLU A 55 -8.57 8.18 0.74
N GLN A 56 -8.62 6.90 1.15
CA GLN A 56 -9.26 6.47 2.39
C GLN A 56 -8.63 7.14 3.63
N LYS A 57 -7.31 7.27 3.68
CA LYS A 57 -6.63 7.90 4.83
C LYS A 57 -6.72 9.42 4.81
N SER A 58 -6.76 10.05 3.63
CA SER A 58 -7.03 11.49 3.50
C SER A 58 -8.37 11.88 4.11
N MET A 59 -9.39 11.01 4.00
CA MET A 59 -10.71 11.22 4.60
C MET A 59 -10.74 11.06 6.13
N VAL A 60 -9.84 10.27 6.71
CA VAL A 60 -9.77 10.03 8.18
C VAL A 60 -8.98 11.11 8.93
N VAL A 61 -8.15 11.88 8.21
CA VAL A 61 -7.31 12.96 8.78
C VAL A 61 -8.00 14.34 8.67
N ARG A 62 -9.26 14.38 8.22
CA ARG A 62 -10.15 15.54 8.31
C ARG A 62 -11.10 15.41 9.49
#